data_AF-A0A972NBQ0-F1
#
_entry.id   AF-A0A972NBQ0-F1
#
_cell.length_a   1.000
_cell.length_b   1.000
_cell.length_c   1.000
_cell.angle_alpha   90.00
_cell.angle_beta   90.00
_cell.angle_gamma   90.00
#
_symmetry.space_group_name_H-M   'P 1'
#
loop_
_entity.id
_entity.type
_entity.pdbx_description
1 polymer ?
#
loop_
_entity_poly.entity_id
_entity_poly.type
_entity_poly.pdbx_seq_one_letter_code
_entity_poly.pdbx_strand_id
1 'polypeptide(L)' 'MSHFNELIHQPVRLQIMAALNALDDESQLDFGALRDLLDVTDGNLATHLRK' A
#
# COMPACT_ATOMS: atom_id res chain seq x y z
N MET A 1 20.78 -10.19 7.25
CA MET A 1 19.77 -9.88 8.27
C MET A 1 19.07 -8.60 7.84
N SER A 2 17.80 -8.67 7.40
CA SER A 2 17.02 -7.46 7.16
C SER A 2 16.80 -6.75 8.51
N HIS A 3 17.20 -5.48 8.59
CA HIS A 3 16.97 -4.66 9.77
C HIS A 3 15.58 -4.01 9.69
N PHE A 4 14.98 -3.72 10.83
CA PHE A 4 13.72 -2.99 10.89
C PHE A 4 13.90 -1.61 10.25
N ASN A 5 13.12 -1.36 9.19
CA ASN A 5 13.07 -0.09 8.50
C ASN A 5 11.67 0.51 8.70
N GLU A 6 11.60 1.56 9.50
CA GLU A 6 10.33 2.20 9.88
C GLU A 6 9.50 2.64 8.68
N LEU A 7 10.12 2.96 7.54
CA LEU A 7 9.39 3.33 6.33
C LEU A 7 8.67 2.11 5.71
N ILE A 8 9.33 0.95 5.59
CA ILE A 8 8.70 -0.25 5.01
C ILE A 8 7.76 -0.96 5.98
N HIS A 9 8.00 -0.83 7.29
CA HIS A 9 7.20 -1.49 8.32
C HIS A 9 6.05 -0.60 8.84
N GLN A 10 5.78 0.54 8.19
CA GLN A 10 4.51 1.24 8.42
C GLN A 10 3.35 0.32 8.03
N PRO A 11 2.33 0.12 8.89
CA PRO A 11 1.22 -0.80 8.61
C PRO A 11 0.55 -0.57 7.25
N VAL A 12 0.29 0.69 6.90
CA VAL A 12 -0.33 1.05 5.61
C VAL A 12 0.55 0.66 4.42
N ARG A 13 1.87 0.81 4.51
CA ARG A 13 2.77 0.42 3.41
C ARG A 13 2.86 -1.09 3.26
N LEU A 14 2.85 -1.83 4.36
CA LEU A 14 2.79 -3.30 4.32
C LEU A 14 1.48 -3.78 3.70
N GLN A 15 0.35 -3.15 4.05
CA GLN A 15 -0.95 -3.47 3.48
C GLN A 15 -1.03 -3.15 1.97
N ILE A 16 -0.53 -1.98 1.54
CA ILE A 16 -0.42 -1.64 0.11
C ILE A 16 0.40 -2.70 -0.63
N MET A 17 1.57 -3.07 -0.10
CA MET A 17 2.43 -4.07 -0.72
C MET A 17 1.76 -5.45 -0.78
N ALA A 18 1.07 -5.86 0.28
CA ALA A 18 0.32 -7.11 0.30
C ALA A 18 -0.81 -7.14 -0.74
N ALA A 19 -1.54 -6.04 -0.88
CA ALA A 19 -2.61 -5.92 -1.88
C ALA A 19 -2.07 -5.97 -3.31
N LEU A 20 -0.99 -5.24 -3.60
CA LEU A 20 -0.36 -5.23 -4.93
C LEU A 20 0.30 -6.57 -5.28
N ASN A 21 0.93 -7.24 -4.31
CA ASN A 21 1.54 -8.56 -4.51
C ASN A 21 0.50 -9.66 -4.78
N ALA A 22 -0.77 -9.44 -4.44
CA ALA A 22 -1.84 -10.39 -4.73
C ALA A 22 -2.41 -10.25 -6.16
N LEU A 23 -2.01 -9.21 -6.90
CA LEU A 23 -2.41 -8.99 -8.29
C LEU A 23 -1.54 -9.82 -9.24
N ASP A 24 -2.11 -10.22 -10.39
CA ASP A 24 -1.32 -10.76 -11.49
C ASP A 24 -0.41 -9.65 -12.07
N ASP A 25 0.72 -10.02 -12.68
CA ASP A 25 1.81 -9.09 -13.10
C ASP A 25 1.38 -7.90 -13.97
N GLU A 26 0.27 -8.03 -14.71
CA GLU A 26 -0.27 -6.97 -15.59
C GLU A 26 -1.56 -6.34 -15.07
N SER A 27 -2.03 -6.76 -13.89
CA SER A 27 -3.24 -6.22 -13.28
C SER A 27 -2.97 -4.89 -12.58
N GLN A 28 -3.96 -4.00 -12.66
CA GLN A 28 -3.93 -2.70 -12.00
C GLN A 28 -5.06 -2.62 -10.99
N LEU A 29 -4.85 -1.83 -9.93
CA LEU A 29 -5.85 -1.54 -8.93
C LEU A 29 -6.09 -0.03 -8.87
N ASP A 30 -7.35 0.36 -8.97
CA ASP A 30 -7.74 1.76 -8.86
C ASP A 30 -7.44 2.32 -7.48
N PHE A 31 -7.06 3.61 -7.43
CA PHE A 31 -6.77 4.30 -6.18
C PHE A 31 -7.94 4.24 -5.18
N GLY A 32 -9.16 4.47 -5.67
CA GLY A 32 -10.37 4.41 -4.83
C GLY A 32 -10.64 3.00 -4.31
N ALA A 33 -10.43 1.98 -5.15
CA ALA A 33 -10.60 0.58 -4.75
C ALA A 33 -9.57 0.17 -3.68
N LEU A 34 -8.31 0.56 -3.84
CA LEU A 34 -7.27 0.31 -2.84
C LEU A 34 -7.56 1.04 -1.53
N ARG A 35 -8.00 2.30 -1.60
CA ARG A 35 -8.40 3.07 -0.42
C ARG A 35 -9.51 2.38 0.36
N ASP A 36 -10.57 1.99 -0.35
CA ASP A 36 -11.74 1.36 0.27
C ASP A 36 -11.38 -0.02 0.83
N LEU A 37 -10.51 -0.77 0.15
CA LEU A 37 -9.98 -2.05 0.63
C LEU A 37 -9.18 -1.90 1.94
N LEU A 38 -8.39 -0.83 2.06
CA LEU A 38 -7.51 -0.61 3.21
C LEU A 38 -8.18 0.18 4.35
N ASP A 39 -9.40 0.68 4.14
CA ASP A 39 -10.13 1.55 5.09
C ASP A 39 -9.28 2.75 5.56
N VAL A 40 -8.70 3.46 4.59
CA VAL A 40 -7.86 4.65 4.83
C VAL A 40 -8.45 5.88 4.15
N THR A 41 -7.97 7.06 4.54
CA THR A 41 -8.35 8.31 3.86
C THR A 41 -7.52 8.53 2.60
N ASP A 42 -8.05 9.31 1.64
CA ASP A 42 -7.33 9.73 0.44
C ASP A 42 -5.95 10.34 0.77
N GLY A 43 -5.90 11.20 1.79
CA GLY A 43 -4.67 11.87 2.21
C GLY A 43 -3.64 10.92 2.80
N ASN A 44 -4.08 9.92 3.57
CA ASN A 44 -3.19 8.88 4.09
C ASN A 44 -2.61 8.03 2.95
N LEU A 45 -3.46 7.53 2.04
CA LEU A 45 -3.03 6.71 0.91
C LEU A 45 -2.11 7.47 -0.05
N ALA A 46 -2.48 8.69 -0.44
CA ALA A 46 -1.69 9.52 -1.35
C ALA A 46 -0.29 9.83 -0.80
N THR A 47 -0.17 10.05 0.52
CA THR A 47 1.12 10.29 1.17
C THR A 47 2.04 9.08 1.09
N HIS A 48 1.49 7.87 1.19
CA HIS A 48 2.26 6.63 1.11
C HIS A 48 2.60 6.20 -0.33
N LEU A 49 1.78 6.54 -1.32
CA LEU A 49 2.05 6.22 -2.73
C LEU A 49 3.02 7.21 -3.42
N ARG A 50 3.15 8.44 -2.92
CA ARG A 50 4.07 9.45 -3.49
C ARG A 50 5.52 9.33 -3.01
N LYS A 51 5.79 8.53 -1.98
CA LYS A 51 7.11 8.37 -1.33
C LYS A 51 7.75 7.05 -1.72
#